data_AF-A0A950UCY3-F1
#
_entry.id   AF-A0A950UCY3-F1
#
_cell.length_a   1.000
_cell.length_b   1.000
_cell.length_c   1.000
_cell.angle_alpha   90.00
_cell.angle_beta   90.00
_cell.angle_gamma   90.00
#
_symmetry.space_group_name_H-M   'P 1'
#
loop_
_entity.id
_entity.type
_entity.pdbx_description
1 polymer ?
#
loop_
_entity_poly.entity_id
_entity_poly.type
_entity_poly.pdbx_seq_one_letter_code
_entity_poly.pdbx_strand_id
1 'polypeptide(L)'
;MTRKLSPWLIGTAGLVSLWLVLPSIGAEPKPGSVPEKAAADPAAQNFAIEHEIGRRFHIDPNDLPAPKSGPIVTGRSLTIPFGEQTLNVPPGFTATPFVVGLVNPRRLLVLPNGDILVAEQSGGY
;
A
#
# COMPACT_ATOMS: atom_id res chain seq x y z
N MET A 1 -5.44 55.83 -35.06
CA MET A 1 -5.78 56.04 -36.48
C MET A 1 -4.67 55.46 -37.35
N THR A 2 -5.03 54.59 -38.29
CA THR A 2 -4.32 54.23 -39.55
C THR A 2 -2.95 53.52 -39.51
N ARG A 3 -2.98 52.27 -40.00
CA ARG A 3 -1.86 51.49 -40.55
C ARG A 3 -1.22 52.22 -41.75
N LYS A 4 0.10 52.09 -41.93
CA LYS A 4 0.74 52.16 -43.26
C LYS A 4 1.81 51.08 -43.42
N LEU A 5 1.81 50.53 -44.62
CA LEU A 5 2.62 49.43 -45.17
C LEU A 5 3.98 49.92 -45.72
N SER A 6 4.84 48.93 -45.99
CA SER A 6 5.75 48.81 -47.15
C SER A 6 7.27 48.91 -46.87
N PRO A 7 8.15 48.36 -47.74
CA PRO A 7 9.02 47.23 -47.39
C PRO A 7 10.49 47.55 -47.65
N TRP A 8 11.41 46.70 -47.22
CA TRP A 8 12.73 46.67 -47.84
C TRP A 8 13.15 45.25 -48.20
N LEU A 9 13.65 45.18 -49.42
CA LEU A 9 14.03 44.05 -50.22
C LEU A 9 15.35 43.43 -49.76
N ILE A 10 15.45 42.12 -49.95
CA ILE A 10 16.63 41.35 -50.45
C ILE A 10 17.91 41.45 -49.57
N GLY A 11 18.51 40.37 -49.09
CA GLY A 11 18.32 38.96 -49.42
C GLY A 11 19.56 38.14 -49.05
N THR A 12 19.56 36.94 -49.61
CA THR A 12 20.66 35.97 -49.73
C THR A 12 21.13 35.21 -48.49
N ALA A 13 20.79 33.91 -48.56
CA ALA A 13 21.71 32.78 -48.47
C ALA A 13 22.15 32.31 -47.08
N GLY A 14 21.47 31.27 -46.63
CA GLY A 14 21.91 30.43 -45.52
C GLY A 14 21.09 29.15 -45.46
N LEU A 15 21.40 28.23 -46.38
CA LEU A 15 20.82 26.90 -46.46
C LEU A 15 21.23 26.11 -45.21
N VAL A 16 20.32 25.91 -44.25
CA VAL A 16 20.49 24.90 -43.21
C VAL A 16 19.20 24.12 -43.08
N SER A 17 19.30 22.87 -43.50
CA SER A 17 18.31 21.80 -43.38
C SER A 17 17.69 21.75 -41.98
N LEU A 18 16.38 21.95 -41.91
CA LEU A 18 15.57 21.72 -40.71
C LEU A 18 15.35 20.20 -40.57
N TRP A 19 16.26 19.52 -39.88
CA TRP A 19 15.95 18.19 -39.33
C TRP A 19 15.06 18.37 -38.11
N LEU A 20 13.82 17.93 -38.23
CA LEU A 20 12.89 17.76 -37.13
C LEU A 20 13.43 16.65 -36.22
N VAL A 21 14.12 17.00 -35.14
CA VAL A 21 14.39 16.07 -34.04
C VAL A 21 13.39 16.38 -32.95
N LEU A 22 12.42 15.48 -32.77
CA LEU A 22 11.64 15.39 -31.54
C LEU A 22 12.61 15.24 -30.37
N PRO A 23 12.56 16.08 -29.31
CA PRO A 23 13.15 15.68 -28.06
C PRO A 23 12.28 14.54 -27.51
N SER A 24 12.78 13.31 -27.62
CA SER A 24 12.46 12.26 -26.65
C SER A 24 12.78 12.83 -25.29
N ILE A 25 11.78 13.33 -24.56
CA ILE A 25 11.95 13.70 -23.17
C ILE A 25 11.86 12.43 -22.31
N GLY A 26 12.83 11.54 -22.54
CA GLY A 26 13.33 10.70 -21.47
C GLY A 26 14.13 11.61 -20.56
N ALA A 27 13.47 12.31 -19.65
CA ALA A 27 14.16 12.96 -18.55
C ALA A 27 14.73 11.85 -17.66
N GLU A 28 16.02 11.59 -17.83
CA GLU A 28 16.82 10.86 -16.86
C GLU A 28 16.61 11.53 -15.49
N PRO A 29 16.16 10.81 -14.44
CA PRO A 29 16.13 11.37 -13.12
C PRO A 29 17.58 11.61 -12.69
N LYS A 30 17.97 12.89 -12.66
CA LYS A 30 19.23 13.36 -12.07
C LYS A 30 19.35 12.76 -10.66
N PRO A 31 20.42 12.00 -10.35
CA PRO A 31 20.62 11.48 -9.00
C PRO A 31 21.01 12.68 -8.13
N GLY A 32 20.04 13.26 -7.43
CA GLY A 32 20.32 14.44 -6.61
C GLY A 32 19.12 15.26 -6.13
N SER A 33 17.89 14.84 -6.38
CA SER A 33 16.73 15.48 -5.75
C SER A 33 15.89 14.45 -5.01
N VAL A 34 16.41 13.98 -3.89
CA VAL A 34 15.56 13.44 -2.82
C VAL A 34 14.97 14.66 -2.13
N PRO A 35 13.63 14.81 -2.05
CA PRO A 35 13.05 15.87 -1.25
C PRO A 35 13.53 15.73 0.20
N GLU A 36 14.13 16.80 0.68
CA GLU A 36 14.77 17.04 1.97
C GLU A 36 13.80 17.03 3.16
N LYS A 37 12.83 16.12 3.16
CA LYS A 37 11.91 15.88 4.28
C LYS A 37 11.27 14.49 4.28
N ALA A 38 12.02 13.46 3.90
CA ALA A 38 11.88 12.18 4.59
C ALA A 38 12.80 12.26 5.81
N ALA A 39 12.30 12.89 6.89
CA ALA A 39 12.94 12.71 8.18
C ALA A 39 13.03 11.20 8.38
N ALA A 40 14.26 10.70 8.37
CA ALA A 40 14.70 9.42 8.91
C ALA A 40 13.58 8.77 9.72
N ASP A 41 12.83 7.83 9.13
CA ASP A 41 11.94 7.02 9.93
C ASP A 41 12.86 6.23 10.86
N PRO A 42 12.88 6.52 12.17
CA PRO A 42 13.80 5.87 13.09
C PRO A 42 13.59 4.35 13.06
N ALA A 43 12.38 3.88 12.77
CA ALA A 43 12.09 2.45 12.61
C ALA A 43 12.78 1.85 11.37
N ALA A 44 12.80 2.57 10.24
CA ALA A 44 13.47 2.10 9.02
C ALA A 44 15.00 2.05 9.18
N GLN A 45 15.57 3.00 9.94
CA GLN A 45 16.99 3.01 10.27
C GLN A 45 17.36 1.90 11.26
N ASN A 46 16.56 1.71 12.32
CA ASN A 46 16.73 0.61 13.27
C ASN A 46 16.64 -0.73 12.56
N PHE A 47 15.68 -0.92 11.64
CA PHE A 47 15.54 -2.14 10.84
C PHE A 47 16.78 -2.41 9.98
N ALA A 48 17.29 -1.40 9.27
CA ALA A 48 18.49 -1.56 8.45
C ALA A 48 19.74 -1.94 9.28
N ILE A 49 19.89 -1.37 10.48
CA ILE A 49 21.04 -1.59 11.37
C ILE A 49 20.93 -2.93 12.13
N GLU A 50 19.72 -3.33 12.54
CA GLU A 50 19.50 -4.57 13.28
C GLU A 50 19.55 -5.80 12.37
N HIS A 51 19.16 -5.68 11.10
CA HIS A 51 19.04 -6.82 10.18
C HIS A 51 20.28 -7.06 9.29
N GLU A 52 21.44 -6.48 9.62
CA GLU A 52 22.68 -6.78 8.90
C GLU A 52 23.09 -8.26 9.06
N ILE A 53 23.47 -8.89 7.95
CA ILE A 53 23.88 -10.29 7.92
C ILE A 53 25.19 -10.46 8.71
N GLY A 54 25.24 -11.41 9.64
CA GLY A 54 26.43 -11.71 10.45
C GLY A 54 26.48 -10.98 11.81
N ARG A 55 25.49 -10.14 12.12
CA ARG A 55 25.28 -9.57 13.46
C ARG A 55 25.03 -10.67 14.48
N ARG A 56 25.60 -10.51 15.68
CA ARG A 56 25.35 -11.38 16.83
C ARG A 56 24.57 -10.60 17.88
N PHE A 57 23.52 -11.20 18.40
CA PHE A 57 22.75 -10.68 19.52
C PHE A 57 23.13 -11.46 20.78
N HIS A 58 23.40 -10.74 21.87
CA HIS A 58 23.56 -11.32 23.19
C HIS A 58 22.58 -10.60 24.12
N ILE A 59 21.79 -11.38 24.85
CA ILE A 59 20.75 -10.88 25.75
C ILE A 59 21.02 -11.50 27.11
N ASP A 60 21.38 -10.69 28.11
CA ASP A 60 21.51 -11.12 29.50
C ASP A 60 20.10 -11.12 30.13
N PRO A 61 19.66 -12.23 30.75
CA PRO A 61 18.38 -12.27 31.46
C PRO A 61 18.22 -11.22 32.56
N ASN A 62 19.31 -10.75 33.17
CA ASN A 62 19.29 -9.73 34.23
C ASN A 62 19.00 -8.33 33.69
N ASP A 63 19.24 -8.09 32.39
CA ASP A 63 18.94 -6.83 31.71
C ASP A 63 17.50 -6.77 31.19
N LEU A 64 16.73 -7.85 31.34
CA LEU A 64 15.32 -7.87 30.95
C LEU A 64 14.47 -7.08 31.95
N PRO A 65 13.47 -6.32 31.47
CA PRO A 65 12.49 -5.70 32.36
C PRO A 65 11.77 -6.79 33.17
N ALA A 66 11.45 -6.46 34.42
CA ALA A 66 10.69 -7.37 35.28
C ALA A 66 9.41 -7.85 34.59
N PRO A 67 9.04 -9.14 34.70
CA PRO A 67 7.78 -9.62 34.14
C PRO A 67 6.60 -8.79 34.61
N LYS A 68 5.67 -8.48 33.70
CA LYS A 68 4.44 -7.70 34.00
C LYS A 68 4.72 -6.27 34.51
N SER A 69 5.82 -5.65 34.08
CA SER A 69 6.24 -4.30 34.47
C SER A 69 5.35 -3.16 33.99
N GLY A 70 4.34 -3.42 33.15
CA GLY A 70 3.43 -2.42 32.62
C GLY A 70 2.01 -2.94 32.41
N PRO A 71 1.06 -2.06 32.04
CA PRO A 71 -0.30 -2.45 31.69
C PRO A 71 -0.28 -3.52 30.61
N ILE A 72 -1.13 -4.54 30.77
CA ILE A 72 -1.32 -5.57 29.75
C ILE A 72 -1.99 -4.91 28.54
N VAL A 73 -1.21 -4.56 27.54
CA VAL A 73 -1.72 -4.10 26.25
C VAL A 73 -2.14 -5.34 25.47
N THR A 74 -3.42 -5.69 25.57
CA THR A 74 -4.00 -6.78 24.76
C THR A 74 -4.55 -6.17 23.47
N GLY A 75 -3.91 -6.47 22.35
CA GLY A 75 -4.41 -6.13 21.01
C GLY A 75 -5.55 -7.06 20.59
N ARG A 76 -6.65 -7.07 21.36
CA ARG A 76 -7.82 -7.90 21.00
C ARG A 76 -8.48 -7.33 19.75
N SER A 77 -8.87 -8.22 18.85
CA SER A 77 -9.68 -7.84 17.70
C SER A 77 -11.02 -7.27 18.18
N LEU A 78 -11.43 -6.16 17.57
CA LEU A 78 -12.78 -5.64 17.73
C LEU A 78 -13.73 -6.44 16.84
N THR A 79 -14.65 -7.18 17.45
CA THR A 79 -15.72 -7.87 16.73
C THR A 79 -16.90 -6.94 16.56
N ILE A 80 -17.25 -6.64 15.31
CA ILE A 80 -18.45 -5.86 14.96
C ILE A 80 -19.52 -6.85 14.48
N PRO A 81 -20.73 -6.85 15.07
CA PRO A 81 -21.80 -7.73 14.61
C PRO A 81 -22.20 -7.37 13.18
N PHE A 82 -22.55 -8.40 12.42
CA PHE A 82 -23.11 -8.21 11.09
C PHE A 82 -24.53 -7.62 11.21
N GLY A 83 -24.84 -6.62 10.38
CA GLY A 83 -26.10 -5.89 10.27
C GLY A 83 -26.38 -5.58 8.80
N GLU A 84 -26.46 -4.31 8.42
CA GLU A 84 -26.70 -3.89 7.03
C GLU A 84 -25.40 -3.49 6.29
N GLN A 85 -24.24 -3.99 6.72
CA GLN A 85 -22.99 -3.64 6.06
C GLN A 85 -22.96 -4.18 4.62
N THR A 86 -22.57 -3.32 3.68
CA THR A 86 -22.35 -3.74 2.29
C THR A 86 -20.98 -4.42 2.18
N LEU A 87 -20.97 -5.65 1.66
CA LEU A 87 -19.73 -6.37 1.39
C LEU A 87 -19.03 -5.76 0.18
N ASN A 88 -17.76 -5.39 0.35
CA ASN A 88 -16.93 -4.99 -0.77
C ASN A 88 -16.51 -6.25 -1.54
N VAL A 89 -17.04 -6.42 -2.74
CA VAL A 89 -16.80 -7.57 -3.61
C VAL A 89 -16.25 -7.13 -4.97
N PRO A 90 -15.51 -7.99 -5.69
CA PRO A 90 -15.01 -7.66 -7.02
C PRO A 90 -16.14 -7.28 -8.00
N PRO A 91 -15.85 -6.47 -9.04
CA PRO A 91 -16.83 -6.12 -10.06
C PRO A 91 -17.47 -7.35 -10.71
N GLY A 92 -18.79 -7.30 -10.92
CA GLY A 92 -19.56 -8.41 -11.49
C GLY A 92 -20.03 -9.46 -10.48
N PHE A 93 -19.66 -9.34 -9.20
CA PHE A 93 -20.14 -10.21 -8.13
C PHE A 93 -21.19 -9.51 -7.28
N THR A 94 -22.06 -10.30 -6.65
CA THR A 94 -23.00 -9.86 -5.63
C THR A 94 -22.94 -10.84 -4.48
N ALA A 95 -22.88 -10.33 -3.25
CA ALA A 95 -22.89 -11.14 -2.05
C ALA A 95 -24.07 -10.72 -1.17
N THR A 96 -24.86 -11.70 -0.77
CA THR A 96 -25.97 -11.53 0.16
C THR A 96 -25.80 -12.48 1.35
N PRO A 97 -26.22 -12.08 2.56
CA PRO A 97 -26.21 -12.98 3.72
C PRO A 97 -27.14 -14.16 3.46
N PHE A 98 -26.60 -15.37 3.61
CA PHE A 98 -27.39 -16.59 3.50
C PHE A 98 -28.05 -16.95 4.85
N VAL A 99 -27.26 -16.92 5.93
CA VAL A 99 -27.69 -17.11 7.32
C VAL A 99 -26.90 -16.15 8.21
N VAL A 100 -27.53 -15.60 9.23
CA VAL A 100 -26.92 -14.71 10.23
C VAL A 100 -27.17 -15.24 11.64
N GLY A 101 -26.42 -14.76 12.63
CA GLY A 101 -26.62 -15.14 14.03
C GLY A 101 -25.94 -16.45 14.47
N LEU A 102 -25.04 -17.00 13.66
CA LEU A 102 -24.23 -18.17 14.02
C LEU A 102 -23.16 -17.81 15.06
N VAL A 103 -22.87 -18.74 15.96
CA VAL A 103 -21.86 -18.66 17.01
C VAL A 103 -20.57 -19.30 16.52
N ASN A 104 -19.54 -18.49 16.31
CA ASN A 104 -18.22 -18.92 15.85
C ASN A 104 -18.26 -19.89 14.64
N PRO A 105 -18.94 -19.52 13.53
CA PRO A 105 -18.98 -20.37 12.34
C PRO A 105 -17.57 -20.56 11.77
N ARG A 106 -17.27 -21.79 11.36
CA ARG A 106 -16.00 -22.19 10.76
C ARG A 106 -16.23 -22.84 9.41
N ARG A 107 -15.93 -24.13 9.28
CA ARG A 107 -16.01 -24.85 8.00
C ARG A 107 -17.45 -24.94 7.53
N LEU A 108 -17.60 -24.81 6.21
CA LEU A 108 -18.83 -25.03 5.47
C LEU A 108 -18.61 -26.19 4.50
N LEU A 109 -19.57 -27.12 4.42
CA LEU A 109 -19.57 -28.22 3.46
C LEU A 109 -20.89 -28.21 2.68
N VAL A 110 -20.79 -28.25 1.35
CA VAL A 110 -21.96 -28.44 0.47
C VAL A 110 -22.08 -29.93 0.14
N LEU A 111 -23.25 -30.50 0.42
CA LEU A 111 -23.55 -31.90 0.16
C LEU A 111 -24.03 -32.12 -1.29
N PRO A 112 -23.97 -33.35 -1.84
CA PRO A 112 -24.41 -33.63 -3.21
C PRO A 112 -25.89 -33.33 -3.50
N ASN A 113 -26.74 -33.26 -2.47
CA ASN A 113 -28.15 -32.88 -2.59
C ASN A 113 -28.37 -31.36 -2.56
N GLY A 114 -27.32 -30.56 -2.37
CA GLY A 114 -27.39 -29.10 -2.26
C GLY A 114 -27.50 -28.56 -0.85
N ASP A 115 -27.62 -29.42 0.17
CA ASP A 115 -27.65 -28.99 1.56
C ASP A 115 -26.30 -28.45 2.02
N ILE A 116 -26.33 -27.56 3.01
CA ILE A 116 -25.14 -26.91 3.55
C ILE A 116 -24.99 -27.28 5.03
N LEU A 117 -23.86 -27.87 5.38
CA LEU A 117 -23.45 -28.07 6.78
C LEU A 117 -22.49 -26.95 7.19
N VAL A 118 -22.75 -26.32 8.34
CA VAL A 118 -21.86 -25.31 8.93
C VAL A 118 -21.47 -25.76 10.32
N ALA A 119 -20.16 -25.72 10.62
CA ALA A 119 -19.66 -26.03 11.95
C ALA A 119 -19.59 -24.77 12.82
N GLU A 120 -20.27 -24.79 13.97
CA GLU A 120 -20.19 -23.78 15.03
C GLU A 120 -19.25 -24.26 16.13
N GLN A 121 -18.13 -23.56 16.34
CA GLN A 121 -17.10 -24.00 17.27
C GLN A 121 -17.26 -23.35 18.64
N SER A 122 -17.26 -24.14 19.71
CA SER A 122 -17.09 -23.65 21.08
C SER A 122 -15.61 -23.65 21.49
N GLY A 123 -15.25 -22.82 22.49
CA GLY A 123 -13.90 -22.88 23.07
C GLY A 123 -13.63 -24.26 23.67
N GLY A 124 -12.43 -24.79 23.44
CA GLY A 124 -11.94 -25.96 24.17
C GLY A 124 -11.71 -25.61 25.63
N TYR A 125 -11.97 -26.57 26.53
CA TYR A 125 -11.66 -26.47 27.96
C TYR A 125 -10.16 -26.43 28.23
#